data_AF-A0A833LZM0-F1
#
_entry.id   AF-A0A833LZM0-F1
#
_cell.length_a   1.000
_cell.length_b   1.000
_cell.length_c   1.000
_cell.angle_alpha   90.00
_cell.angle_beta   90.00
_cell.angle_gamma   90.00
#
_symmetry.space_group_name_H-M   'P 1'
#
loop_
_entity.id
_entity.type
_entity.pdbx_description
1 polymer ?
#
loop_
_entity_poly.entity_id
_entity_poly.type
_entity_poly.pdbx_seq_one_letter_code
_entity_poly.pdbx_strand_id
1 'polypeptide(L)'
;AVLAVAPGAPAATVPSIAATGIPLPMIGWSAADDLAGLPADVVALAGNGDAQRAVRRALAKRQGPIVPLVTEAIYPAAYAHERAVCVDTTAAGGNASLLAAA
;
A
#
# COMPACT_ATOMS: atom_id res chain seq x y z
N ALA A 1 -0.71 9.98 -1.27
CA ALA A 1 -0.38 10.06 -2.71
C ALA A 1 0.25 8.73 -3.11
N VAL A 2 -0.02 8.22 -4.32
CA VAL A 2 0.58 6.97 -4.80
C VAL A 2 1.74 7.36 -5.73
N LEU A 3 2.86 6.64 -5.70
CA LEU A 3 4.00 6.84 -6.58
C LEU A 3 4.35 5.51 -7.25
N ALA A 4 4.33 5.49 -8.59
CA ALA A 4 4.71 4.33 -9.38
C ALA A 4 6.08 4.58 -10.04
N VAL A 5 7.02 3.66 -9.82
CA VAL A 5 8.37 3.76 -10.35
C VAL A 5 8.74 2.46 -11.04
N ALA A 6 9.12 2.56 -12.32
CA ALA A 6 9.58 1.43 -13.12
C ALA A 6 10.90 1.80 -13.81
N PRO A 7 11.95 0.96 -13.75
CA PRO A 7 13.17 1.20 -14.50
C PRO A 7 12.89 1.25 -16.01
N GLY A 8 13.34 2.30 -16.69
CA GLY A 8 13.22 2.42 -18.15
C GLY A 8 11.80 2.54 -18.70
N ALA A 9 10.79 2.81 -17.86
CA ALA A 9 9.43 2.97 -18.37
C ALA A 9 9.35 4.20 -19.30
N PRO A 10 8.78 4.06 -20.51
CA PRO A 10 8.74 5.14 -21.49
C PRO A 10 7.97 6.34 -20.93
N ALA A 11 8.45 7.56 -21.12
CA ALA A 11 7.72 8.78 -20.73
C ALA A 11 6.28 8.80 -21.27
N ALA A 12 6.02 8.12 -22.40
CA ALA A 12 4.71 7.92 -23.00
C ALA A 12 3.71 7.10 -22.16
N THR A 13 4.15 6.37 -21.13
CA THR A 13 3.25 5.64 -20.21
C THR A 13 2.63 6.53 -19.14
N VAL A 14 3.22 7.70 -18.85
CA VAL A 14 2.74 8.63 -17.81
C VAL A 14 1.34 9.19 -18.12
N PRO A 15 1.04 9.68 -19.34
CA PRO A 15 -0.30 10.18 -19.66
C PRO A 15 -1.39 9.11 -19.54
N SER A 16 -1.11 7.86 -19.95
CA SER A 16 -2.07 6.75 -19.90
C SER A 16 -2.42 6.34 -18.47
N ILE A 17 -1.45 6.41 -17.55
CA ILE A 17 -1.68 6.14 -16.13
C ILE A 17 -2.42 7.31 -15.49
N ALA A 18 -2.04 8.55 -15.78
CA ALA A 18 -2.72 9.74 -15.27
C ALA A 18 -4.20 9.80 -15.69
N ALA A 19 -4.53 9.30 -16.88
CA ALA A 19 -5.91 9.22 -17.38
C ALA A 19 -6.82 8.26 -16.59
N THR A 20 -6.26 7.38 -15.75
CA THR A 20 -7.06 6.49 -14.88
C THR A 20 -7.69 7.21 -13.68
N GLY A 21 -7.41 8.50 -13.49
CA GLY A 21 -7.86 9.27 -12.33
C GLY A 21 -7.12 8.90 -11.03
N ILE A 22 -6.19 7.94 -11.10
CA ILE A 22 -5.27 7.61 -10.01
C ILE A 22 -4.13 8.65 -10.06
N PRO A 23 -3.87 9.40 -8.97
CA PRO A 23 -2.80 10.40 -8.96
C PRO A 23 -1.44 9.68 -9.04
N LEU A 24 -0.87 9.60 -10.25
CA LEU A 24 0.42 8.95 -10.52
C LEU A 24 1.24 9.68 -11.59
N PRO A 25 2.29 10.41 -11.19
CA PRO A 25 3.53 10.50 -11.98
C PRO A 25 4.77 10.40 -11.04
N MET A 26 6.01 10.05 -11.39
CA MET A 26 6.76 9.48 -12.53
C MET A 26 8.02 8.83 -11.84
N ILE A 27 9.04 8.41 -12.57
CA ILE A 27 9.43 7.10 -13.09
C ILE A 27 10.96 7.20 -13.21
N GLY A 28 11.68 6.15 -12.82
CA GLY A 28 13.13 6.15 -12.63
C GLY A 28 13.49 6.12 -11.14
N TRP A 29 13.91 4.95 -10.67
CA TRP A 29 14.49 4.76 -9.34
C TRP A 29 15.94 4.37 -9.55
N SER A 30 16.84 5.14 -8.93
CA SER A 30 18.28 4.99 -9.15
C SER A 30 18.93 4.10 -8.11
N ALA A 31 18.51 4.22 -6.84
CA ALA A 31 19.11 3.47 -5.74
C ALA A 31 18.12 3.20 -4.61
N ALA A 32 18.27 2.03 -3.97
CA ALA A 32 17.34 1.63 -2.92
C ALA A 32 17.31 2.50 -1.69
N ASP A 33 18.43 3.12 -1.38
CA ASP A 33 18.53 4.02 -0.24
C ASP A 33 17.69 5.29 -0.41
N ASP A 34 17.30 5.68 -1.63
CA ASP A 34 16.41 6.82 -1.88
C ASP A 34 15.02 6.62 -1.22
N LEU A 35 14.59 5.37 -1.02
CA LEU A 35 13.32 5.04 -0.36
C LEU A 35 13.32 5.38 1.14
N ALA A 36 14.49 5.52 1.76
CA ALA A 36 14.59 5.79 3.18
C ALA A 36 13.99 7.16 3.56
N GLY A 37 14.10 8.15 2.67
CA GLY A 37 13.61 9.51 2.90
C GLY A 37 12.15 9.74 2.52
N LEU A 38 11.50 8.77 1.87
CA LEU A 38 10.13 8.96 1.38
C LEU A 38 9.09 8.62 2.45
N PRO A 39 8.10 9.50 2.68
CA PRO A 39 6.92 9.16 3.47
C PRO A 39 6.04 8.22 2.63
N ALA A 40 6.10 6.93 2.95
CA ALA A 40 5.30 5.90 2.32
C ALA A 40 4.66 5.02 3.39
N ASP A 41 3.40 4.64 3.17
CA ASP A 41 2.69 3.66 4.01
C ASP A 41 2.89 2.23 3.48
N VAL A 42 3.20 2.08 2.20
CA VAL A 42 3.46 0.81 1.51
C VAL A 42 4.40 1.02 0.32
N VAL A 43 5.26 0.04 0.03
CA VAL A 43 6.06 -0.02 -1.18
C VAL A 43 5.74 -1.33 -1.91
N ALA A 44 5.47 -1.25 -3.21
CA ALA A 44 5.22 -2.43 -4.04
C ALA A 44 6.32 -2.60 -5.08
N LEU A 45 6.93 -3.79 -5.12
CA LEU A 45 7.94 -4.17 -6.11
C LEU A 45 7.80 -5.66 -6.45
N ALA A 46 7.09 -5.93 -7.55
CA ALA A 46 7.04 -7.26 -8.14
C ALA A 46 8.26 -7.52 -9.04
N GLY A 47 8.78 -8.75 -9.04
CA GLY A 47 9.89 -9.16 -9.93
C GLY A 47 11.17 -9.58 -9.21
N ASN A 48 12.32 -9.01 -9.62
CA ASN A 48 13.65 -9.49 -9.27
C ASN A 48 13.94 -9.52 -7.75
N GLY A 49 14.30 -10.69 -7.23
CA GLY A 49 14.63 -10.92 -5.82
C GLY A 49 15.84 -10.12 -5.30
N ASP A 50 16.83 -9.79 -6.13
CA ASP A 50 17.95 -8.93 -5.72
C ASP A 50 17.51 -7.48 -5.49
N ALA A 51 16.66 -6.96 -6.39
CA ALA A 51 16.08 -5.64 -6.24
C ALA A 51 15.18 -5.57 -4.99
N GLN A 52 14.35 -6.59 -4.77
CA GLN A 52 13.52 -6.71 -3.56
C GLN A 52 14.35 -6.76 -2.29
N ARG A 53 15.48 -7.51 -2.27
CA ARG A 53 16.41 -7.54 -1.13
C ARG A 53 17.02 -6.17 -0.86
N ALA A 54 17.42 -5.43 -1.90
CA ALA A 54 17.96 -4.09 -1.76
C ALA A 54 16.92 -3.12 -1.18
N VAL A 55 15.69 -3.10 -1.73
CA VAL A 55 14.56 -2.32 -1.18
C VAL A 55 14.31 -2.68 0.29
N ARG A 56 14.20 -3.96 0.61
CA ARG A 56 13.91 -4.43 1.97
C ARG A 56 14.96 -3.95 2.96
N ARG A 57 16.25 -3.99 2.59
CA ARG A 57 17.33 -3.48 3.44
C ARG A 57 17.26 -1.97 3.61
N ALA A 58 16.95 -1.21 2.56
CA ALA A 58 16.81 0.24 2.66
C ALA A 58 15.62 0.65 3.53
N LEU A 59 14.45 0.01 3.35
CA LEU A 59 13.27 0.25 4.18
C LEU A 59 13.51 -0.08 5.65
N ALA A 60 14.31 -1.11 5.95
CA ALA A 60 14.67 -1.48 7.32
C ALA A 60 15.56 -0.44 8.05
N LYS A 61 16.22 0.48 7.32
CA LYS A 61 16.99 1.58 7.92
C LYS A 61 16.12 2.77 8.31
N ARG A 62 14.84 2.78 7.92
CA ARG A 62 13.92 3.90 8.21
C ARG A 62 13.57 3.92 9.69
N GLN A 63 13.47 5.13 10.23
CA GLN A 63 12.89 5.36 11.54
C GLN A 63 11.37 5.44 11.43
N GLY A 64 10.67 4.99 12.47
CA GLY A 64 9.20 5.00 12.53
C GLY A 64 8.57 3.66 12.16
N PRO A 65 7.30 3.68 11.68
CA PRO A 65 6.58 2.45 11.35
C PRO A 65 7.27 1.61 10.27
N ILE A 66 7.18 0.29 10.43
CA ILE A 66 7.62 -0.67 9.41
C ILE A 66 6.73 -0.51 8.19
N VAL A 67 7.36 -0.20 7.05
CA VAL A 67 6.65 -0.10 5.78
C VAL A 67 6.63 -1.45 5.09
N PRO A 68 5.45 -1.99 4.74
CA PRO A 68 5.33 -3.24 4.01
C PRO A 68 5.97 -3.15 2.62
N LEU A 69 6.64 -4.23 2.22
CA LEU A 69 7.09 -4.46 0.84
C LEU A 69 6.16 -5.52 0.21
N VAL A 70 5.27 -5.08 -0.66
CA VAL A 70 4.36 -5.94 -1.44
C VAL A 70 5.12 -6.46 -2.65
N THR A 71 5.18 -7.78 -2.83
CA THR A 71 5.98 -8.41 -3.90
C THR A 71 5.12 -9.09 -4.97
N GLU A 72 3.84 -9.23 -4.68
CA GLU A 72 2.81 -9.77 -5.53
C GLU A 72 2.53 -8.81 -6.69
N ALA A 73 2.45 -9.36 -7.91
CA ALA A 73 2.09 -8.57 -9.09
C ALA A 73 0.66 -8.03 -9.00
N ILE A 74 -0.25 -8.77 -8.37
CA ILE A 74 -1.66 -8.40 -8.21
C ILE A 74 -2.08 -8.73 -6.78
N TYR A 75 -2.20 -7.71 -5.92
CA TYR A 75 -2.75 -7.85 -4.57
C TYR A 75 -3.44 -6.57 -4.10
N PRO A 76 -4.68 -6.31 -4.56
CA PRO A 76 -5.39 -5.05 -4.26
C PRO A 76 -5.59 -4.78 -2.77
N ALA A 77 -5.75 -5.82 -1.95
CA ALA A 77 -5.98 -5.66 -0.51
C ALA A 77 -4.81 -5.00 0.23
N ALA A 78 -3.56 -5.12 -0.28
CA ALA A 78 -2.41 -4.44 0.32
C ALA A 78 -2.44 -2.92 0.20
N TYR A 79 -3.31 -2.37 -0.65
CA TYR A 79 -3.45 -0.93 -0.87
C TYR A 79 -4.71 -0.35 -0.19
N ALA A 80 -5.36 -1.14 0.66
CA ALA A 80 -6.52 -0.75 1.44
C ALA A 80 -6.20 -0.74 2.95
N HIS A 81 -6.83 0.15 3.69
CA HIS A 81 -6.82 0.10 5.15
C HIS A 81 -7.99 -0.73 5.66
N GLU A 82 -7.69 -1.83 6.34
CA GLU A 82 -8.70 -2.60 7.05
C GLU A 82 -9.07 -1.89 8.37
N ARG A 83 -10.37 -1.86 8.68
CA ARG A 83 -10.90 -1.32 9.94
C ARG A 83 -11.98 -2.26 10.45
N ALA A 84 -11.78 -2.80 11.65
CA ALA A 84 -12.78 -3.60 12.36
C ALA A 84 -13.47 -2.76 13.43
N VAL A 85 -14.79 -2.87 13.53
CA VAL A 85 -15.60 -2.23 14.56
C VAL A 85 -16.45 -3.29 15.21
N CYS A 86 -16.34 -3.43 16.53
CA CYS A 86 -17.22 -4.27 17.33
C CYS A 86 -18.24 -3.37 18.02
N VAL A 87 -19.52 -3.63 17.78
CA VAL A 87 -20.63 -2.86 18.38
C VAL A 87 -21.34 -3.76 19.37
N ASP A 88 -21.42 -3.32 20.63
CA ASP A 88 -22.27 -3.96 21.63
C ASP A 88 -23.73 -3.56 21.39
N THR A 89 -24.46 -4.42 20.68
CA THR A 89 -25.89 -4.22 20.38
C THR A 89 -26.79 -4.45 21.60
N THR A 90 -26.24 -4.93 22.73
CA THR A 90 -26.97 -5.15 23.98
C THR A 90 -26.78 -4.03 25.00
N ALA A 91 -25.98 -3.01 24.68
CA ALA A 91 -25.66 -1.89 25.57
C ALA A 91 -26.90 -1.12 26.08
N ALA A 92 -28.02 -1.16 25.35
CA ALA A 92 -29.29 -0.55 25.74
C ALA A 92 -30.11 -1.38 26.75
N GLY A 93 -29.59 -2.53 27.23
CA GLY A 93 -30.22 -3.34 28.28
C GLY A 93 -31.10 -4.49 27.80
N GLY A 94 -31.03 -4.85 26.51
CA GLY A 94 -31.75 -6.00 25.96
C GLY A 94 -31.36 -6.27 24.50
N ASN A 95 -31.42 -7.52 24.07
CA ASN A 95 -31.19 -7.87 22.67
C ASN A 95 -32.51 -7.78 21.91
N ALA A 96 -32.68 -6.71 21.14
CA ALA A 96 -33.89 -6.46 20.35
C ALA A 96 -34.21 -7.62 19.38
N SER A 97 -33.19 -8.28 18.82
CA SER A 97 -33.38 -9.44 17.94
C SER A 97 -33.92 -10.65 18.69
N LEU A 98 -33.50 -10.87 19.95
CA LEU A 98 -34.08 -11.91 20.80
C LEU A 98 -35.52 -11.59 21.21
N LEU A 99 -35.84 -10.31 21.42
CA LEU A 99 -37.20 -9.86 21.79
C LEU A 99 -38.20 -9.92 20.62
N ALA A 100 -37.73 -9.71 19.38
CA ALA A 100 -38.59 -9.77 18.19
C ALA A 100 -38.89 -11.21 17.72
N ALA A 101 -38.14 -12.20 18.20
CA ALA A 101 -38.33 -13.62 17.87
C ALA A 101 -39.17 -14.38 18.91
N ALA A 102 -39.72 -13.68 19.92
CA ALA A 102 -40.55 -14.23 20.98
C ALA A 102 -42.05 -14.16 20.65
#